data_AF-A0A537MWG8-F1
#
_entry.id   AF-A0A537MWG8-F1
#
_cell.length_a   1.000
_cell.length_b   1.000
_cell.length_c   1.000
_cell.angle_alpha   90.00
_cell.angle_beta   90.00
_cell.angle_gamma   90.00
#
_symmetry.space_group_name_H-M   'P 1'
#
loop_
_entity.id
_entity.type
_entity.pdbx_description
1 polymer ?
#
loop_
_entity_poly.entity_id
_entity_poly.type
_entity_poly.pdbx_seq_one_letter_code
_entity_poly.pdbx_strand_id
1 'polypeptide(L)'
;MLFDFHQEAPVSFWMKNTLIPLDMVFIAADGTVKHVHANAVPLSTETVPSRFPVRAVLEINGGSAALLGIKPGDKVKHAIFGNA
;
A
#
# COMPACT_ATOMS: atom_id res chain seq x y z
N MET A 1 3.47 -7.08 -4.27
CA MET A 1 3.27 -6.49 -5.60
C MET A 1 3.33 -4.97 -5.48
N LEU A 2 3.97 -4.25 -6.41
CA LEU A 2 4.03 -2.79 -6.39
C LEU A 2 3.16 -2.22 -7.53
N PHE A 3 2.17 -1.42 -7.18
CA PHE A 3 1.32 -0.69 -8.12
C PHE A 3 1.82 0.75 -8.21
N ASP A 4 2.28 1.18 -9.39
CA ASP A 4 2.58 2.59 -9.69
C ASP A 4 1.43 3.18 -10.51
N PHE A 5 0.78 4.22 -9.98
CA PHE A 5 -0.32 4.90 -10.65
C PHE A 5 0.15 6.04 -11.55
N HIS A 6 1.47 6.34 -11.57
CA HIS A 6 2.12 7.42 -12.34
C HIS A 6 1.69 8.85 -11.99
N GLN A 7 0.58 9.02 -11.28
CA GLN A 7 0.06 10.29 -10.75
C GLN A 7 -0.37 10.12 -9.29
N GLU A 8 -0.40 11.21 -8.54
CA GLU A 8 -0.86 11.19 -7.15
C GLU A 8 -2.38 11.41 -7.11
N ALA A 9 -3.11 10.40 -6.65
CA ALA A 9 -4.57 10.43 -6.57
C ALA A 9 -5.09 9.56 -5.42
N PRO A 10 -6.31 9.83 -4.90
CA PRO A 10 -7.00 8.86 -4.06
C PRO A 10 -7.24 7.57 -4.83
N VAL A 11 -6.88 6.43 -4.25
CA VAL A 11 -7.10 5.10 -4.85
C VAL A 11 -7.80 4.18 -3.87
N SER A 12 -8.41 3.14 -4.39
CA SER A 12 -9.15 2.15 -3.61
C SER A 12 -8.85 0.75 -4.12
N PHE A 13 -8.69 -0.18 -3.19
CA PHE A 13 -8.44 -1.60 -3.46
C PHE A 13 -9.58 -2.46 -2.90
N TRP A 14 -9.58 -3.72 -3.29
CA TRP A 14 -10.39 -4.79 -2.69
C TRP A 14 -9.59 -6.09 -2.75
N MET A 15 -10.13 -7.18 -2.20
CA MET A 15 -9.50 -8.50 -2.18
C MET A 15 -10.26 -9.51 -3.04
N LYS A 16 -11.05 -9.05 -4.03
CA LYS A 16 -11.80 -9.92 -4.94
C LYS A 16 -10.86 -10.90 -5.64
N ASN A 17 -11.09 -12.19 -5.42
CA ASN A 17 -10.26 -13.30 -5.93
C ASN A 17 -8.82 -13.33 -5.41
N THR A 18 -8.50 -12.62 -4.32
CA THR A 18 -7.21 -12.70 -3.63
C THR A 18 -7.30 -13.72 -2.49
N LEU A 19 -6.50 -14.79 -2.57
CA LEU A 19 -6.60 -15.96 -1.67
C LEU A 19 -5.72 -15.87 -0.42
N ILE A 20 -4.77 -14.95 -0.39
CA ILE A 20 -3.84 -14.74 0.73
C ILE A 20 -4.14 -13.41 1.42
N PRO A 21 -3.97 -13.30 2.75
CA PRO A 21 -4.07 -12.02 3.43
C PRO A 21 -2.92 -11.12 3.00
N LEU A 22 -3.19 -9.82 2.87
CA LEU A 22 -2.21 -8.82 2.44
C LEU A 22 -2.19 -7.62 3.37
N ASP A 23 -1.02 -7.03 3.57
CA ASP A 23 -0.92 -5.66 4.05
C ASP A 23 -0.79 -4.73 2.84
N MET A 24 -1.58 -3.66 2.80
CA MET A 24 -1.54 -2.64 1.75
C MET A 24 -0.84 -1.39 2.30
N VAL A 25 0.35 -1.10 1.78
CA VAL A 25 1.15 0.07 2.14
C VAL A 25 0.93 1.16 1.11
N PHE A 26 0.25 2.25 1.50
CA PHE A 26 -0.07 3.38 0.64
C PHE A 26 1.04 4.44 0.71
N ILE A 27 1.59 4.82 -0.45
CA ILE A 27 2.85 5.57 -0.56
C ILE A 27 2.67 6.85 -1.40
N ALA A 28 3.06 7.99 -0.85
CA ALA A 28 3.06 9.29 -1.53
C ALA A 28 4.10 9.37 -2.66
N ALA A 29 4.01 10.40 -3.51
CA ALA A 29 4.92 10.58 -4.65
C ALA A 29 6.41 10.67 -4.26
N ASP A 30 6.73 11.13 -3.04
CA ASP A 30 8.09 11.26 -2.51
C ASP A 30 8.60 10.00 -1.77
N GLY A 31 7.86 8.89 -1.87
CA GLY A 31 8.15 7.62 -1.20
C GLY A 31 7.71 7.55 0.26
N THR A 32 7.00 8.55 0.81
CA THR A 32 6.51 8.50 2.19
C THR A 32 5.35 7.51 2.35
N VAL A 33 5.43 6.60 3.32
CA VAL A 33 4.29 5.77 3.72
C VAL A 33 3.24 6.66 4.39
N LYS A 34 2.05 6.75 3.79
CA LYS A 34 0.93 7.55 4.31
C LYS A 34 0.02 6.74 5.22
N HIS A 35 -0.18 5.47 4.90
CA HIS A 35 -1.11 4.59 5.59
C HIS A 35 -0.73 3.13 5.33
N VAL A 36 -0.94 2.28 6.33
CA VAL A 36 -0.85 0.82 6.20
C VAL A 36 -2.21 0.25 6.58
N HIS A 37 -2.85 -0.45 5.65
CA HIS A 37 -4.01 -1.28 5.96
C HIS A 37 -3.52 -2.71 6.15
N ALA A 38 -3.50 -3.17 7.40
CA ALA A 38 -2.98 -4.49 7.75
C ALA A 38 -4.05 -5.58 7.64
N ASN A 39 -3.63 -6.79 7.26
CA ASN A 39 -4.45 -7.99 7.21
C ASN A 39 -5.76 -7.83 6.43
N ALA A 40 -5.68 -7.29 5.22
CA ALA A 40 -6.79 -7.27 4.28
C ALA A 40 -7.36 -8.69 4.10
N VAL A 41 -8.69 -8.81 4.18
CA VAL A 41 -9.37 -10.10 4.27
C VAL A 41 -9.47 -10.75 2.89
N PRO A 42 -8.98 -12.00 2.71
CA PRO A 42 -9.11 -12.73 1.44
C PRO A 42 -10.54 -12.77 0.92
N LEU A 43 -10.71 -12.72 -0.40
CA LEU A 43 -11.99 -12.77 -1.11
C LEU A 43 -12.98 -11.62 -0.81
N SER A 44 -12.65 -10.67 0.08
CA SER A 44 -13.53 -9.56 0.41
C SER A 44 -13.67 -8.58 -0.76
N THR A 45 -14.90 -8.12 -1.00
CA THR A 45 -15.20 -7.02 -1.94
C THR A 45 -15.38 -5.67 -1.24
N GLU A 46 -15.13 -5.60 0.07
CA GLU A 46 -15.12 -4.33 0.79
C GLU A 46 -13.98 -3.45 0.29
N THR A 47 -14.30 -2.18 0.07
CA THR A 47 -13.35 -1.21 -0.46
C THR A 47 -12.38 -0.77 0.62
N VAL A 48 -11.08 -0.83 0.32
CA VAL A 48 -9.99 -0.31 1.15
C VAL A 48 -9.47 0.99 0.53
N PRO A 49 -9.92 2.17 0.99
CA PRO A 49 -9.47 3.45 0.44
C PRO A 49 -8.09 3.83 0.97
N SER A 50 -7.31 4.53 0.15
CA SER A 50 -5.99 5.06 0.52
C SER A 50 -6.04 6.12 1.62
N ARG A 51 -7.20 6.75 1.84
CA ARG A 51 -7.47 7.88 2.77
C ARG A 51 -6.75 9.19 2.42
N PHE A 52 -5.70 9.14 1.60
CA PHE A 52 -4.92 10.28 1.12
C PHE A 52 -4.61 10.10 -0.36
N PRO A 53 -4.33 11.19 -1.11
CA PRO A 53 -3.68 11.07 -2.41
C PRO A 53 -2.35 10.31 -2.28
N VAL A 54 -2.14 9.32 -3.14
CA VAL A 54 -0.93 8.49 -3.17
C VAL A 54 -0.52 8.20 -4.61
N ARG A 55 0.77 7.95 -4.80
CA ARG A 55 1.33 7.57 -6.10
C ARG A 55 1.39 6.06 -6.29
N ALA A 56 1.60 5.33 -5.21
CA ALA A 56 1.82 3.89 -5.29
C ALA A 56 1.20 3.13 -4.10
N VAL A 57 0.94 1.85 -4.32
CA VAL A 57 0.58 0.88 -3.27
C VAL A 57 1.49 -0.31 -3.35
N LEU A 58 2.10 -0.68 -2.23
CA LEU A 58 2.88 -1.90 -2.08
C LEU A 58 2.07 -2.93 -1.29
N GLU A 59 1.71 -4.03 -1.95
CA GLU A 59 1.13 -5.21 -1.32
C GLU A 59 2.24 -6.16 -0.86
N ILE A 60 2.18 -6.55 0.41
CA ILE A 60 3.04 -7.58 1.02
C ILE A 60 2.17 -8.59 1.78
N ASN A 61 2.73 -9.74 2.15
CA ASN A 61 2.00 -10.76 2.91
C ASN A 61 1.42 -10.17 4.21
N GLY A 62 0.19 -10.54 4.55
CA GLY A 62 -0.50 -10.07 5.75
C GLY A 62 0.34 -10.23 7.02
N GLY A 63 0.41 -9.18 7.84
CA GLY A 63 1.21 -9.12 9.06
C GLY A 63 2.68 -8.77 8.86
N SER A 64 3.18 -8.71 7.62
CA SER A 64 4.58 -8.37 7.36
C SER A 64 4.92 -6.93 7.72
N ALA A 65 3.98 -5.99 7.58
CA ALA A 65 4.21 -4.60 7.96
C ALA A 65 4.48 -4.47 9.46
N ALA A 66 3.71 -5.19 10.28
CA ALA A 66 3.92 -5.21 11.73
C ALA A 66 5.24 -5.90 12.10
N LEU A 67 5.55 -7.04 11.48
CA LEU A 67 6.81 -7.77 11.69
C LEU A 67 8.04 -6.92 11.37
N LEU A 68 7.98 -6.12 10.31
CA LEU A 68 9.07 -5.26 9.86
C LEU A 68 9.06 -3.87 10.49
N GLY A 69 8.05 -3.54 11.31
CA GLY A 69 7.91 -2.22 11.94
C GLY A 69 7.59 -1.07 10.97
N ILE A 70 6.98 -1.39 9.82
CA ILE A 70 6.57 -0.41 8.80
C ILE A 70 5.36 0.38 9.31
N LYS A 71 5.48 1.70 9.29
CA LYS A 71 4.47 2.63 9.80
C LYS A 71 4.38 3.91 8.96
N PRO A 72 3.28 4.67 9.09
CA PRO A 72 3.19 5.99 8.48
C PRO A 72 4.39 6.88 8.86
N GLY A 73 4.93 7.59 7.86
CA GLY A 73 6.13 8.41 7.98
C GLY A 73 7.43 7.73 7.55
N ASP A 74 7.47 6.39 7.47
CA ASP A 74 8.63 5.68 6.91
C ASP A 74 8.81 5.99 5.41
N LYS A 75 10.00 5.71 4.89
CA LYS A 75 10.38 5.99 3.49
C LYS A 75 10.62 4.71 2.70
N VAL A 76 9.93 4.59 1.57
CA VAL A 76 10.21 3.61 0.52
C VAL A 76 11.20 4.21 -0.48
N LYS A 77 12.30 3.50 -0.74
CA LYS A 77 13.29 3.86 -1.75
C LYS A 77 13.10 3.05 -3.02
N HIS A 78 12.81 3.72 -4.13
CA HIS A 78 12.68 3.09 -5.44
C HIS A 78 12.74 4.16 -6.54
N ALA A 79 13.20 3.81 -7.74
CA ALA A 79 13.37 4.75 -8.85
C ALA A 79 12.07 5.50 -9.21
N ILE A 80 10.89 4.88 -9.00
CA ILE A 80 9.58 5.51 -9.29
C ILE A 80 9.29 6.74 -8.43
N PHE A 81 9.96 6.87 -7.27
CA PHE A 81 9.81 7.99 -6.35
C PHE A 81 10.95 9.02 -6.50
N GLY A 82 11.88 8.80 -7.43
CA GLY A 82 13.05 9.68 -7.64
C GLY A 82 13.99 9.78 -6.44
N ASN A 83 14.00 8.78 -5.55
CA ASN A 83 14.71 8.80 -4.27
C ASN A 83 15.61 7.57 -4.03
N ALA A 84 15.94 6.85 -5.12
CA ALA A 84 16.80 5.67 -5.12
C ALA A 84 18.28 6.04 -5.10
#